data_AF-A0A938B4Y2-F1
#
_entry.id   AF-A0A938B4Y2-F1
#
_cell.length_a   1.000
_cell.length_b   1.000
_cell.length_c   1.000
_cell.angle_alpha   90.00
_cell.angle_beta   90.00
_cell.angle_gamma   90.00
#
_symmetry.space_group_name_H-M   'P 1'
#
loop_
_entity.id
_entity.type
_entity.pdbx_description
1 polymer ?
#
loop_
_entity_poly.entity_id
_entity_poly.type
_entity_poly.pdbx_seq_one_letter_code
_entity_poly.pdbx_strand_id
1 'polypeptide(L)' 'IPAQRVEDTLRAAGGELLRQVELFDVYQGEQIPTGKKSLAYALTFQTEDRSLTEDEVLRVYQRIQQHAAAELGATLRQ' A
#
# COMPACT_ATOMS: atom_id res chain seq x y z
N ILE A 1 -7.58 -10.46 -7.55
CA ILE A 1 -7.66 -8.98 -7.46
C ILE A 1 -6.68 -8.37 -8.46
N PRO A 2 -7.12 -7.51 -9.40
CA PRO A 2 -6.23 -6.79 -10.32
C PRO A 2 -5.28 -5.84 -9.59
N ALA A 3 -4.06 -5.62 -10.11
CA ALA A 3 -3.08 -4.74 -9.48
C ALA A 3 -3.58 -3.29 -9.40
N GLN A 4 -4.22 -2.79 -10.48
CA GLN A 4 -4.80 -1.45 -10.52
C GLN A 4 -5.75 -1.18 -9.35
N ARG A 5 -6.64 -2.14 -9.04
CA ARG A 5 -7.58 -1.98 -7.94
C ARG A 5 -6.87 -1.86 -6.59
N VAL A 6 -5.73 -2.53 -6.42
CA VAL A 6 -4.92 -2.38 -5.21
C VAL A 6 -4.31 -0.98 -5.19
N GLU A 7 -3.70 -0.53 -6.29
CA GLU A 7 -3.12 0.80 -6.39
C GLU A 7 -4.14 1.91 -6.09
N ASP A 8 -5.35 1.82 -6.65
CA ASP A 8 -6.44 2.78 -6.42
C ASP A 8 -6.82 2.85 -4.94
N THR A 9 -6.93 1.69 -4.27
CA THR A 9 -7.20 1.62 -2.82
C THR A 9 -6.06 2.24 -2.00
N LEU A 10 -4.80 1.99 -2.38
CA LEU A 10 -3.64 2.59 -1.69
C LEU A 10 -3.64 4.12 -1.84
N ARG A 11 -3.88 4.63 -3.05
CA ARG A 11 -3.95 6.07 -3.34
C ARG A 11 -5.09 6.74 -2.57
N ALA A 12 -6.28 6.15 -2.60
CA ALA A 12 -7.44 6.68 -1.88
C ALA A 12 -7.20 6.76 -0.36
N ALA A 13 -6.60 5.72 0.23
CA ALA A 13 -6.32 5.70 1.66
C ALA A 13 -5.14 6.60 2.07
N GLY A 14 -4.14 6.74 1.21
CA GLY A 14 -2.97 7.58 1.47
C GLY A 14 -3.23 9.08 1.39
N GLY A 15 -4.22 9.49 0.59
CA GLY A 15 -4.64 10.87 0.46
C GLY A 15 -3.51 11.80 -0.01
N GLU A 16 -3.55 13.05 0.43
CA GLU A 16 -2.66 14.11 -0.04
C GLU A 16 -1.18 13.89 0.30
N LEU A 17 -0.91 13.13 1.37
CA LEU A 17 0.46 12.85 1.80
C LEU A 17 1.13 11.76 0.97
N LEU A 18 0.36 10.90 0.30
CA LEU A 18 0.87 9.83 -0.52
C LEU A 18 1.11 10.33 -1.94
N ARG A 19 2.36 10.62 -2.26
CA ARG A 19 2.74 11.22 -3.53
C ARG A 19 2.82 10.19 -4.66
N GLN A 20 3.34 9.00 -4.35
CA GLN A 20 3.64 7.98 -5.35
C GLN A 20 3.35 6.58 -4.81
N VAL A 21 2.81 5.74 -5.68
CA VAL A 21 2.54 4.32 -5.46
C VAL A 21 3.09 3.57 -6.65
N GLU A 22 4.01 2.66 -6.43
CA GLU A 22 4.65 1.88 -7.50
C GLU A 22 4.63 0.40 -7.17
N LEU A 23 4.15 -0.41 -8.10
CA LEU A 23 4.26 -1.86 -8.01
C LEU A 23 5.70 -2.26 -8.31
N PHE A 24 6.41 -2.71 -7.28
CA PHE A 24 7.81 -3.10 -7.36
C PHE A 24 8.00 -4.58 -7.70
N ASP A 25 7.13 -5.46 -7.18
CA ASP A 25 7.24 -6.90 -7.43
C ASP A 25 5.88 -7.60 -7.39
N VAL A 26 5.75 -8.66 -8.19
CA VAL A 26 4.60 -9.56 -8.24
C VAL A 26 5.09 -10.98 -8.01
N TYR A 27 5.05 -11.41 -6.76
CA TYR A 27 5.50 -12.74 -6.40
C TYR A 27 4.35 -13.77 -6.40
N GLN A 28 4.53 -14.82 -7.18
CA GLN A 28 3.66 -15.98 -7.28
C GLN A 28 4.55 -17.23 -7.23
N GLY A 29 4.86 -17.71 -6.02
CA GLY A 29 5.70 -18.88 -5.81
C GLY A 29 5.15 -19.78 -4.69
N GLU A 30 5.85 -20.88 -4.41
CA GLU A 30 5.40 -21.94 -3.49
C GLU A 30 5.11 -21.45 -2.05
N GLN A 31 5.69 -20.32 -1.64
CA GLN A 31 5.44 -19.67 -0.34
C GLN A 31 4.15 -18.83 -0.31
N ILE A 32 3.41 -18.76 -1.43
CA ILE A 32 2.09 -18.14 -1.54
C ILE A 32 1.04 -19.24 -1.70
N PRO A 33 -0.03 -19.25 -0.88
CA PRO A 33 -1.11 -20.21 -1.05
C PRO A 33 -1.67 -20.20 -2.48
N THR A 34 -2.00 -21.36 -3.02
CA THR A 34 -2.59 -21.52 -4.35
C THR A 34 -3.79 -20.59 -4.53
N GLY A 35 -3.81 -19.85 -5.65
CA GLY A 35 -4.85 -18.87 -5.94
C GLY A 35 -4.64 -17.48 -5.31
N LYS A 36 -3.55 -17.29 -4.55
CA LYS A 36 -3.11 -15.97 -4.08
C LYS A 36 -1.87 -15.49 -4.86
N LYS A 37 -1.63 -14.18 -4.79
CA LYS A 37 -0.42 -13.53 -5.28
C LYS A 37 0.03 -12.50 -4.24
N SER A 38 1.33 -12.29 -4.13
CA SER A 38 1.90 -11.20 -3.34
C SER A 38 2.25 -10.06 -4.27
N LEU A 39 1.86 -8.84 -3.90
CA LEU A 39 2.20 -7.61 -4.62
C LEU A 39 2.98 -6.73 -3.66
N ALA A 40 4.21 -6.36 -4.03
CA ALA A 40 5.03 -5.44 -3.26
C ALA A 40 4.90 -4.04 -3.86
N TYR A 41 4.54 -3.06 -3.02
CA TYR A 41 4.42 -1.67 -3.44
C TYR A 41 5.43 -0.78 -2.70
N ALA A 42 6.05 0.12 -3.45
CA ALA A 42 6.77 1.25 -2.89
C ALA A 42 5.81 2.43 -2.74
N LEU A 43 5.81 3.05 -1.55
CA LEU A 43 4.99 4.21 -1.22
C LEU A 43 5.90 5.38 -0.88
N THR A 44 5.72 6.51 -1.56
CA THR A 44 6.45 7.75 -1.27
C THR A 44 5.52 8.74 -0.61
N PHE A 45 5.88 9.18 0.60
CA PHE A 45 5.16 10.20 1.34
C PHE A 45 5.89 11.53 1.25
N GLN A 46 5.17 12.60 0.91
CA GLN A 46 5.77 13.92 0.75
C GLN A 46 4.74 15.04 0.93
N THR A 47 5.21 16.17 1.43
CA THR A 47 4.51 17.46 1.44
C THR A 47 5.37 18.53 0.78
N GLU A 48 4.75 19.56 0.21
CA GLU A 48 5.47 20.62 -0.53
C GLU A 48 6.08 21.69 0.40
N ASP A 49 5.54 21.85 1.61
CA ASP A 49 5.80 22.96 2.52
C ASP A 49 6.77 22.62 3.66
N ARG A 50 6.92 21.34 4.00
CA ARG A 50 7.78 20.89 5.10
C ARG A 50 8.19 19.43 4.97
N SER A 51 9.08 19.00 5.88
CA SER A 51 9.33 17.58 6.12
C SER A 51 8.18 16.95 6.92
N LEU A 52 7.88 15.69 6.58
CA LEU A 52 6.96 14.86 7.35
C LEU A 52 7.65 14.28 8.57
N THR A 53 6.91 14.21 9.68
CA THR A 53 7.33 13.46 10.86
C THR A 53 7.05 11.98 10.69
N GLU A 54 7.80 11.14 11.40
CA GLU A 54 7.59 9.69 11.40
C GLU A 54 6.16 9.32 11.82
N ASP A 55 5.62 9.98 12.84
CA ASP A 55 4.24 9.76 13.31
C ASP A 55 3.18 10.05 12.24
N GLU A 56 3.40 11.06 11.40
CA GLU A 56 2.48 11.39 10.32
C GLU A 56 2.50 10.33 9.23
N VAL A 57 3.69 9.92 8.82
CA VAL A 57 3.87 8.82 7.86
C VAL A 57 3.25 7.54 8.41
N LEU A 58 3.51 7.21 9.67
CA LEU A 58 2.99 6.00 10.31
C LEU A 58 1.46 6.00 10.38
N ARG A 59 0.83 7.14 10.72
CA ARG A 59 -0.64 7.25 10.73
C ARG A 59 -1.25 6.98 9.35
N VAL A 60 -0.67 7.55 8.30
CA VAL A 60 -1.16 7.32 6.93
C VAL A 60 -0.92 5.88 6.52
N TYR A 61 0.27 5.33 6.83
CA TYR A 61 0.61 3.95 6.53
C TYR A 61 -0.35 2.96 7.20
N GLN A 62 -0.67 3.15 8.48
CA GLN A 62 -1.66 2.33 9.20
C GLN A 62 -3.06 2.45 8.58
N ARG A 63 -3.46 3.66 8.17
CA ARG A 63 -4.74 3.87 7.48
C ARG A 63 -4.78 3.08 6.17
N ILE A 64 -3.71 3.14 5.37
CA ILE A 64 -3.57 2.36 4.13
C ILE A 64 -3.72 0.86 4.41
N GLN A 65 -3.05 0.34 5.44
CA GLN A 65 -3.14 -1.06 5.82
C GLN A 65 -4.58 -1.47 6.17
N GLN A 66 -5.26 -0.68 7.02
CA GLN A 66 -6.63 -0.96 7.44
C GLN A 66 -7.60 -0.92 6.25
N HIS A 67 -7.45 0.05 5.36
CA HIS A 67 -8.31 0.19 4.18
C HIS A 67 -8.09 -0.95 3.19
N ALA A 68 -6.83 -1.31 2.91
CA ALA A 68 -6.51 -2.44 2.04
C ALA A 68 -7.02 -3.77 2.62
N ALA A 69 -6.93 -3.96 3.93
CA ALA A 69 -7.48 -5.14 4.59
C ALA A 69 -9.02 -5.20 4.48
N ALA A 70 -9.71 -4.08 4.71
CA ALA A 70 -11.16 -4.01 4.67
C ALA A 70 -11.73 -4.17 3.24
N GLU A 71 -11.17 -3.45 2.27
CA GLU A 71 -11.70 -3.40 0.89
C GLU A 71 -11.29 -4.59 0.03
N LEU A 72 -10.10 -5.15 0.29
CA LEU A 72 -9.49 -6.15 -0.58
C LEU A 72 -9.31 -7.51 0.11
N GLY A 73 -9.56 -7.59 1.42
CA GLY A 73 -9.19 -8.77 2.21
C GLY A 73 -7.67 -9.02 2.18
N ALA A 74 -6.88 -7.98 1.95
CA ALA A 74 -5.44 -8.09 1.83
C ALA A 74 -4.79 -8.31 3.20
N THR A 75 -3.80 -9.19 3.25
CA THR A 75 -2.96 -9.40 4.43
C THR A 75 -1.58 -8.83 4.14
N LEU A 76 -1.11 -7.92 5.00
CA LEU A 76 0.23 -7.39 4.89
C LEU A 76 1.27 -8.48 5.23
N ARG A 77 2.36 -8.52 4.46
CA ARG A 77 3.56 -9.29 4.81
C ARG A 77 4.66 -8.29 5.16
N GLN A 78 5.32 -8.51 6.30
CA GLN A 78 6.47 -7.76 6.79
C GLN A 78 7.70 -8.65 6.73
#